data_AF-A0A2J6XSV8-F1
#
_entry.id   AF-A0A2J6XSV8-F1
#
_cell.length_a   1.000
_cell.length_b   1.000
_cell.length_c   1.000
_cell.angle_alpha   90.00
_cell.angle_beta   90.00
_cell.angle_gamma   90.00
#
_symmetry.space_group_name_H-M   'P 1'
#
loop_
_entity.id
_entity.type
_entity.pdbx_description
1 polymer ?
#
loop_
_entity_poly.entity_id
_entity_poly.type
_entity_poly.pdbx_seq_one_letter_code
_entity_poly.pdbx_strand_id
1 'polypeptide(L)'
;MKKYIIFFLIILLSFLYGQDSLDIKVEKLLNAMSLDEKIGQMTQVDRFQGNNLSDEDSVLSCPKHFLGDGGTKFSTGINGLLDQGDTRISEKELREIHLKPYIGVINVGARSIMVSFSSWNGIKMHANKYLLIDVLKKN
;
A
#
# COMPACT_ATOMS: atom_id res chain seq x y z
N MET A 1 17.50 -29.89 -29.81
CA MET A 1 18.11 -29.01 -28.77
C MET A 1 18.19 -27.54 -29.22
N LYS A 2 18.85 -27.19 -30.34
CA LYS A 2 18.99 -25.77 -30.80
C LYS A 2 17.66 -25.00 -31.00
N LYS A 3 16.59 -25.64 -31.50
CA LYS A 3 15.28 -24.99 -31.70
C LYS A 3 14.59 -24.58 -30.39
N TYR A 4 14.73 -25.37 -29.33
CA TYR A 4 14.17 -25.05 -28.02
C TYR A 4 14.94 -23.92 -27.31
N ILE A 5 16.25 -23.84 -27.54
CA ILE A 5 17.09 -22.73 -27.03
C ILE A 5 16.69 -21.40 -27.68
N ILE A 6 16.48 -21.38 -29.00
CA ILE A 6 16.03 -20.16 -29.71
C ILE A 6 14.64 -19.74 -29.24
N PHE A 7 13.71 -20.67 -29.08
CA PHE A 7 12.35 -20.37 -28.60
C PHE A 7 12.36 -19.82 -27.17
N PHE A 8 13.17 -20.42 -26.28
CA PHE A 8 13.35 -19.92 -24.91
C PHE A 8 13.99 -18.53 -24.88
N LEU A 9 14.97 -18.25 -25.74
CA LEU A 9 15.62 -16.95 -25.85
C LEU A 9 14.65 -15.87 -26.35
N ILE A 10 13.78 -16.20 -27.32
CA ILE A 10 12.74 -15.28 -27.82
C ILE A 10 11.74 -14.95 -26.71
N ILE A 11 11.29 -15.94 -25.93
CA ILE A 11 10.38 -15.71 -24.79
C ILE A 11 11.06 -14.82 -23.74
N LEU A 12 12.31 -15.11 -23.39
CA LEU A 12 13.06 -14.33 -22.39
C LEU A 12 13.26 -12.88 -22.86
N LEU A 13 13.60 -12.68 -24.14
CA LEU A 13 13.78 -11.36 -24.73
C LEU A 13 12.46 -10.58 -24.79
N SER A 14 11.34 -11.26 -25.08
CA SER A 14 9.99 -10.68 -25.08
C SER A 14 9.57 -10.20 -23.69
N PHE A 15 9.90 -10.98 -22.65
CA PHE A 15 9.65 -10.61 -21.26
C PHE A 15 10.46 -9.38 -20.85
N LEU A 16 11.75 -9.34 -21.18
CA LEU A 16 12.63 -8.21 -20.87
C LEU A 16 12.17 -6.92 -21.55
N TYR A 17 11.88 -6.95 -22.87
CA TYR A 17 11.35 -5.78 -23.59
C TYR A 17 9.95 -5.36 -23.11
N GLY A 18 9.13 -6.31 -22.70
CA GLY A 18 7.78 -6.05 -22.18
C GLY A 18 7.81 -5.25 -20.89
N GLN A 19 8.72 -5.58 -19.97
CA GLN A 19 8.87 -4.94 -18.66
C GLN A 19 9.24 -3.45 -18.79
N ASP A 20 10.29 -3.14 -19.57
CA ASP A 20 10.77 -1.77 -19.79
C ASP A 20 9.67 -0.87 -20.41
N SER A 21 8.89 -1.43 -21.33
CA SER A 21 7.78 -0.71 -21.98
C SER A 21 6.61 -0.41 -21.03
N LEU A 22 6.43 -1.26 -20.02
CA LEU A 22 5.36 -1.14 -19.03
C LEU A 22 5.72 -0.06 -18.01
N ASP A 23 6.95 -0.10 -17.49
CA ASP A 23 7.44 0.86 -16.50
C ASP A 23 7.40 2.29 -17.06
N ILE A 24 7.79 2.47 -18.33
CA ILE A 24 7.67 3.77 -19.03
C ILE A 24 6.21 4.26 -19.10
N LYS A 25 5.25 3.36 -19.35
CA LYS A 25 3.82 3.72 -19.39
C LYS A 25 3.30 4.06 -18.00
N VAL A 26 3.67 3.30 -16.99
CA VAL A 26 3.32 3.57 -15.58
C VAL A 26 3.87 4.93 -15.17
N GLU A 27 5.14 5.20 -15.44
CA GLU A 27 5.77 6.48 -15.12
C GLU A 27 5.09 7.64 -15.86
N LYS A 28 4.76 7.48 -17.14
CA LYS A 28 4.03 8.50 -17.91
C LYS A 28 2.64 8.77 -17.35
N LEU A 29 1.92 7.74 -16.91
CA LEU A 29 0.59 7.90 -16.26
C LEU A 29 0.73 8.58 -14.90
N LEU A 30 1.70 8.16 -14.08
CA LEU A 30 1.97 8.80 -12.79
C LEU A 30 2.38 10.26 -12.99
N ASN A 31 3.20 10.59 -13.97
CA ASN A 31 3.61 11.98 -14.22
C ASN A 31 2.47 12.85 -14.77
N ALA A 32 1.45 12.25 -15.39
CA ALA A 32 0.28 12.97 -15.86
C ALA A 32 -0.76 13.27 -14.76
N MET A 33 -0.65 12.64 -13.59
CA MET A 33 -1.59 12.82 -12.49
C MET A 33 -1.09 13.84 -11.46
N SER A 34 -1.99 14.68 -10.97
CA SER A 34 -1.78 15.50 -9.78
C SER A 34 -1.59 14.65 -8.52
N LEU A 35 -1.02 15.23 -7.47
CA LEU A 35 -0.84 14.56 -6.19
C LEU A 35 -2.20 14.13 -5.60
N ASP A 36 -3.21 14.98 -5.74
CA ASP A 36 -4.57 14.72 -5.25
C ASP A 36 -5.25 13.60 -6.02
N GLU A 37 -5.07 13.51 -7.34
CA GLU A 37 -5.58 12.38 -8.13
C GLU A 37 -4.90 11.06 -7.77
N LYS A 38 -3.59 11.07 -7.51
CA LYS A 38 -2.86 9.87 -7.05
C LYS A 38 -3.37 9.42 -5.69
N ILE A 39 -3.50 10.35 -4.75
CA ILE A 39 -4.03 10.07 -3.41
C ILE A 39 -5.50 9.60 -3.52
N GLY A 40 -6.32 10.27 -4.32
CA GLY A 40 -7.72 9.92 -4.55
C GLY A 40 -7.89 8.52 -5.15
N GLN A 41 -7.03 8.12 -6.09
CA GLN A 41 -7.05 6.74 -6.63
C GLN A 41 -6.56 5.70 -5.62
N MET A 42 -5.52 6.00 -4.84
CA MET A 42 -4.99 5.08 -3.83
C MET A 42 -5.96 4.86 -2.68
N THR A 43 -6.87 5.79 -2.44
CA THR A 43 -7.60 5.86 -1.16
C THR A 43 -9.11 5.83 -1.33
N GLN A 44 -9.62 6.29 -2.48
CA GLN A 44 -11.03 6.32 -2.87
C GLN A 44 -11.98 6.96 -1.85
N VAL A 45 -11.44 7.68 -0.85
CA VAL A 45 -12.21 8.26 0.26
C VAL A 45 -13.23 9.26 -0.27
N ASP A 46 -12.79 10.17 -1.13
CA ASP A 46 -13.63 11.21 -1.73
C ASP A 46 -14.77 10.67 -2.59
N ARG A 47 -14.58 9.49 -3.19
CA ARG A 47 -15.54 8.92 -4.14
C ARG A 47 -16.80 8.41 -3.46
N PHE A 48 -16.66 7.91 -2.24
CA PHE A 48 -17.74 7.25 -1.53
C PHE A 48 -18.21 8.02 -0.31
N GLN A 49 -17.33 8.72 0.41
CA GLN A 49 -17.70 9.35 1.67
C GLN A 49 -18.44 10.67 1.51
N GLY A 50 -18.17 11.39 0.42
CA GLY A 50 -18.69 12.75 0.21
C GLY A 50 -18.28 13.73 1.32
N ASN A 51 -18.92 14.90 1.34
CA ASN A 51 -18.68 15.92 2.37
C ASN A 51 -19.55 15.71 3.63
N ASN A 52 -20.70 15.04 3.48
CA ASN A 52 -21.63 14.76 4.56
C ASN A 52 -22.01 13.28 4.58
N LEU A 53 -21.67 12.60 5.68
CA LEU A 53 -21.99 11.18 5.90
C LEU A 53 -23.49 10.90 6.08
N SER A 54 -24.31 11.94 6.21
CA SER A 54 -25.77 11.80 6.32
C SER A 54 -26.48 11.79 4.97
N ASP A 55 -25.77 12.06 3.88
CA ASP A 55 -26.36 12.04 2.54
C ASP A 55 -26.65 10.59 2.12
N GLU A 56 -27.72 10.37 1.36
CA GLU A 56 -28.21 9.03 1.01
C GLU A 56 -27.19 8.18 0.22
N ASP A 57 -26.34 8.84 -0.57
CA ASP A 57 -25.32 8.19 -1.40
C ASP A 57 -23.94 8.10 -0.71
N SER A 58 -23.82 8.58 0.53
CA SER A 58 -22.55 8.58 1.26
C SER A 58 -22.27 7.24 1.94
N VAL A 59 -21.05 6.73 1.77
CA VAL A 59 -20.53 5.52 2.40
C VAL A 59 -19.21 5.83 3.13
N LEU A 60 -19.16 5.48 4.42
CA LEU A 60 -17.98 5.68 5.25
C LEU A 60 -16.76 4.95 4.68
N SER A 61 -15.67 5.68 4.50
CA SER A 61 -14.38 5.11 4.09
C SER A 61 -13.63 4.47 5.26
N CYS A 62 -12.91 3.38 4.99
CA CYS A 62 -12.04 2.70 5.95
C CYS A 62 -10.71 2.30 5.29
N PRO A 63 -9.74 3.24 5.17
CA PRO A 63 -8.40 2.93 4.70
C PRO A 63 -7.73 1.84 5.52
N LYS A 64 -7.02 0.95 4.82
CA LYS A 64 -6.45 -0.27 5.38
C LYS A 64 -5.19 -0.72 4.62
N HIS A 65 -4.29 -1.50 5.21
CA HIS A 65 -4.22 -1.88 6.63
C HIS A 65 -3.10 -1.10 7.34
N PHE A 66 -3.44 -0.37 8.40
CA PHE A 66 -2.51 0.45 9.17
C PHE A 66 -1.75 -0.43 10.17
N LEU A 67 -0.46 -0.74 10.02
CA LEU A 67 0.50 -0.21 9.07
C LEU A 67 1.47 -1.32 8.65
N GLY A 68 2.12 -1.15 7.50
CA GLY A 68 3.25 -1.98 7.10
C GLY A 68 2.88 -3.33 6.51
N ASP A 69 1.59 -3.63 6.30
CA ASP A 69 1.11 -4.94 5.84
C ASP A 69 1.74 -5.41 4.52
N GLY A 70 1.98 -4.49 3.58
CA GLY A 70 2.66 -4.80 2.32
C GLY A 70 4.18 -4.97 2.43
N GLY A 71 4.78 -4.74 3.60
CA GLY A 71 6.23 -4.81 3.86
C GLY A 71 6.68 -6.05 4.64
N THR A 72 5.79 -7.01 4.86
CA THR A 72 6.10 -8.21 5.66
C THR A 72 7.20 -9.03 5.01
N LYS A 73 8.15 -9.54 5.81
CA LYS A 73 9.18 -10.43 5.29
C LYS A 73 8.66 -11.84 5.07
N PHE A 74 9.11 -12.49 3.99
CA PHE A 74 8.79 -13.89 3.74
C PHE A 74 9.21 -14.76 4.94
N SER A 75 8.44 -15.81 5.22
CA SER A 75 8.65 -16.70 6.37
C SER A 75 8.41 -16.10 7.75
N THR A 76 7.77 -14.93 7.85
CA THR A 76 7.38 -14.34 9.13
C THR A 76 5.87 -14.41 9.40
N GLY A 77 5.08 -14.73 8.38
CA GLY A 77 3.62 -14.83 8.44
C GLY A 77 3.11 -16.23 8.79
N ILE A 78 1.79 -16.40 8.68
CA ILE A 78 1.12 -17.68 8.89
C ILE A 78 1.73 -18.76 8.00
N ASN A 79 1.97 -19.94 8.57
CA ASN A 79 2.56 -21.10 7.90
C ASN A 79 3.95 -20.83 7.27
N GLY A 80 4.67 -19.83 7.76
CA GLY A 80 5.96 -19.45 7.18
C GLY A 80 5.84 -18.75 5.82
N LEU A 81 4.73 -18.06 5.58
CA LEU A 81 4.49 -17.26 4.37
C LEU A 81 4.56 -15.75 4.69
N LEU A 82 3.90 -14.91 3.88
CA LEU A 82 3.89 -13.44 4.02
C LEU A 82 2.75 -12.94 4.91
N ASP A 83 1.55 -13.50 4.74
CA ASP A 83 0.33 -12.96 5.36
C ASP A 83 0.43 -12.88 6.89
N GLN A 84 0.04 -11.73 7.45
CA GLN A 84 0.11 -11.40 8.88
C GLN A 84 1.53 -11.45 9.48
N GLY A 85 2.54 -11.33 8.62
CA GLY A 85 3.95 -11.42 8.98
C GLY A 85 4.48 -10.22 9.75
N ASP A 86 5.79 -10.02 9.63
CA ASP A 86 6.54 -9.00 10.36
C ASP A 86 7.31 -8.12 9.38
N THR A 87 6.97 -6.83 9.42
CA THR A 87 7.63 -5.79 8.65
C THR A 87 8.83 -5.30 9.44
N ARG A 88 10.02 -5.63 8.95
CA ARG A 88 11.29 -5.40 9.67
C ARG A 88 12.13 -4.33 9.01
N ILE A 89 11.78 -3.08 9.29
CA ILE A 89 12.37 -1.87 8.71
C ILE A 89 12.51 -0.78 9.77
N SER A 90 13.33 0.24 9.48
CA SER A 90 13.45 1.42 10.34
C SER A 90 12.14 2.21 10.39
N GLU A 91 11.93 3.02 11.43
CA GLU A 91 10.76 3.90 11.49
C GLU A 91 10.76 4.93 10.35
N LYS A 92 11.94 5.43 9.98
CA LYS A 92 12.09 6.34 8.83
C LYS A 92 11.51 5.72 7.56
N GLU A 93 11.93 4.49 7.26
CA GLU A 93 11.46 3.75 6.08
C GLU A 93 9.96 3.40 6.19
N LEU A 94 9.49 3.01 7.37
CA LEU A 94 8.06 2.79 7.64
C LEU A 94 7.24 4.05 7.32
N ARG A 95 7.75 5.23 7.70
CA ARG A 95 7.08 6.51 7.46
C ARG A 95 7.09 6.90 5.99
N GLU A 96 8.23 6.77 5.32
CA GLU A 96 8.42 7.14 3.92
C GLU A 96 7.60 6.26 2.97
N ILE A 97 7.54 4.95 3.23
CA ILE A 97 6.90 3.97 2.35
C ILE A 97 5.45 3.70 2.74
N HIS A 98 5.20 3.37 4.02
CA HIS A 98 3.91 2.83 4.44
C HIS A 98 2.99 3.88 5.06
N LEU A 99 3.52 4.87 5.79
CA LEU A 99 2.70 5.88 6.49
C LEU A 99 2.22 6.98 5.54
N LYS A 100 3.05 7.34 4.55
CA LYS A 100 2.79 8.47 3.65
C LYS A 100 1.37 8.50 3.04
N PRO A 101 0.78 7.38 2.56
CA PRO A 101 -0.59 7.38 2.06
C PRO A 101 -1.65 7.73 3.12
N TYR A 102 -1.41 7.38 4.40
CA TYR A 102 -2.34 7.65 5.48
C TYR A 102 -2.44 9.14 5.84
N ILE A 103 -1.39 9.92 5.56
CA ILE A 103 -1.46 11.39 5.72
C ILE A 103 -2.51 11.95 4.75
N GLY A 104 -2.51 11.48 3.49
CA GLY A 104 -3.48 11.90 2.48
C GLY A 104 -4.92 11.56 2.86
N VAL A 105 -5.20 10.31 3.30
CA VAL A 105 -6.57 9.90 3.65
C VAL A 105 -7.13 10.62 4.86
N ILE A 106 -6.28 10.90 5.86
CA ILE A 106 -6.69 11.62 7.06
C ILE A 106 -7.00 13.07 6.69
N ASN A 107 -6.18 13.72 5.86
CA ASN A 107 -6.41 15.09 5.41
C ASN A 107 -7.70 15.25 4.59
N VAL A 108 -8.04 14.22 3.80
CA VAL A 108 -9.29 14.13 3.05
C VAL A 108 -10.50 13.80 3.96
N GLY A 109 -10.28 13.46 5.22
CA GLY A 109 -11.33 13.30 6.22
C GLY A 109 -11.84 11.87 6.38
N ALA A 110 -11.04 10.85 6.08
CA ALA A 110 -11.35 9.47 6.45
C ALA A 110 -11.63 9.37 7.96
N ARG A 111 -12.79 8.81 8.34
CA ARG A 111 -13.20 8.75 9.77
C ARG A 111 -12.99 7.42 10.46
N SER A 112 -12.52 6.41 9.73
CA SER A 112 -12.15 5.12 10.30
C SER A 112 -10.86 4.61 9.65
N ILE A 113 -10.07 3.81 10.37
CA ILE A 113 -8.84 3.20 9.88
C ILE A 113 -8.81 1.75 10.37
N MET A 114 -8.57 0.81 9.45
CA MET A 114 -8.42 -0.60 9.80
C MET A 114 -6.96 -0.91 10.09
N VAL A 115 -6.70 -1.46 11.28
CA VAL A 115 -5.35 -1.84 11.71
C VAL A 115 -4.93 -3.15 11.03
N SER A 116 -3.65 -3.28 10.69
CA SER A 116 -3.06 -4.50 10.11
C SER A 116 -2.95 -5.62 11.14
N PHE A 117 -3.09 -6.86 10.69
CA PHE A 117 -2.77 -8.07 11.46
C PHE A 117 -1.27 -8.34 11.57
N SER A 118 -0.47 -7.68 10.73
CA SER A 118 0.97 -7.80 10.70
C SER A 118 1.63 -7.15 11.92
N SER A 119 2.92 -7.41 12.06
CA SER A 119 3.77 -6.85 13.11
C SER A 119 4.74 -5.83 12.50
N TRP A 120 5.21 -4.90 13.32
CA TRP A 120 6.37 -4.07 12.99
C TRP A 120 7.47 -4.33 14.01
N ASN A 121 8.62 -4.80 13.54
CA ASN A 121 9.76 -5.19 14.36
C ASN A 121 9.36 -6.09 15.55
N GLY A 122 8.50 -7.09 15.29
CA GLY A 122 8.04 -8.06 16.27
C GLY A 122 6.86 -7.64 17.14
N ILE A 123 6.39 -6.39 17.06
CA ILE A 123 5.21 -5.92 17.81
C ILE A 123 3.98 -5.95 16.90
N LYS A 124 2.95 -6.70 17.28
CA LYS A 124 1.67 -6.73 16.55
C LYS A 124 1.05 -5.35 16.48
N MET A 125 0.59 -4.94 15.29
CA MET A 125 0.05 -3.61 15.08
C MET A 125 -1.15 -3.30 15.97
N HIS A 126 -2.02 -4.27 16.24
CA HIS A 126 -3.16 -4.14 17.16
C HIS A 126 -2.74 -3.85 18.62
N ALA A 127 -1.52 -4.22 19.02
CA ALA A 127 -0.95 -3.95 20.34
C ALA A 127 0.00 -2.74 20.35
N ASN A 128 0.26 -2.10 19.19
CA ASN A 128 1.25 -1.05 19.06
C ASN A 128 0.68 0.32 19.46
N LYS A 129 0.70 0.62 20.76
CA LYS A 129 0.21 1.88 21.31
C LYS A 129 0.87 3.11 20.67
N TYR A 130 2.19 3.05 20.45
CA TYR A 130 2.93 4.17 19.86
C TYR A 130 2.36 4.55 18.49
N LEU A 131 2.23 3.58 17.58
CA LEU A 131 1.71 3.85 16.24
C LEU A 131 0.22 4.18 16.26
N LEU A 132 -0.59 3.49 17.07
CA LEU A 132 -2.04 3.67 17.08
C LEU A 132 -2.54 4.92 17.82
N ILE A 133 -1.79 5.38 18.81
CA ILE A 133 -2.20 6.52 19.64
C ILE A 133 -1.32 7.71 19.34
N ASP A 134 -0.01 7.58 19.53
CA ASP A 134 0.87 8.75 19.48
C ASP A 134 1.12 9.21 18.04
N VAL A 135 1.21 8.29 17.07
CA VAL A 135 1.37 8.63 15.65
C VAL A 135 0.03 8.85 14.94
N LEU A 136 -0.94 7.94 15.11
CA LEU A 136 -2.19 8.02 14.33
C LEU A 136 -3.20 9.05 14.88
N LYS A 137 -3.31 9.20 16.21
CA LYS A 137 -4.40 9.99 16.82
C LYS A 137 -3.97 11.33 17.40
N LYS A 138 -2.71 11.46 17.83
CA LYS A 138 -2.19 12.69 18.47
C LYS A 138 -1.30 13.53 17.55
N ASN A 139 -1.28 13.19 16.26
CA ASN A 139 -0.50 13.89 15.25
C ASN A 139 -0.94 15.35 15.12
#